data_AF-A0A0X3W5S6-F1
#
_entry.id   AF-A0A0X3W5S6-F1
#
_cell.length_a   1.000
_cell.length_b   1.000
_cell.length_c   1.000
_cell.angle_alpha   90.00
_cell.angle_beta   90.00
_cell.angle_gamma   90.00
#
_symmetry.space_group_name_H-M   'P 1'
#
loop_
_entity.id
_entity.type
_entity.pdbx_description
1 polymer ?
#
loop_
_entity_poly.entity_id
_entity_poly.type
_entity_poly.pdbx_seq_one_letter_code
_entity_poly.pdbx_strand_id
1 'polypeptide(L)'
;MHRDDTRPAAQRGGGPAGRPVTSPTAGRAGAPAAGAGLAHTLTALQRTAGNAAVSRMLERRAPAGAPGGSRPAAPRSPQDDLLHDPRTFLSHSALALDFALGMRNRMPELPLNREAFVRRMGDWNRHWFVLVPDARRTREGMPAYLLAPAVEKYVEAFGDDPLLAPLAGDPRLAPVRADQDYLASSYVPYLTGSTANPEESVGHARVPGDAGRRGSGSEFVFTATMNGCAFAVEGAADDGGFTAWHYQSPSSATNRGPAREFRGDRSPTDWFGVEEYETPGDKSLFEAANMLWRGPEGWEVVSQEVRVDLSDMNKARIAAVRSRPLHLAPGHEAAYTARIYAGFATSQLDRYRRLLEQARKSAGPAAQREALEKNVFKPLEMAMASDALMLGGAATFPDLAGIAQGVKARRVETVGRVLAWVGRELEGRTARRGGLLNPGGGEAALQQRRERIKALVDDFSDTFWADDLIEEANARATAPGERPAGPGERG
;
A
#
# COMPACT_ATOMS: atom_id res chain seq x y z
N MET A 1 4.69 -31.24 -68.41
CA MET A 1 4.53 -31.27 -66.95
C MET A 1 3.99 -29.90 -66.54
N HIS A 2 2.76 -29.89 -66.01
CA HIS A 2 1.87 -28.74 -65.75
C HIS A 2 2.49 -27.67 -64.84
N ARG A 3 2.52 -26.37 -65.22
CA ARG A 3 1.48 -25.30 -65.20
C ARG A 3 1.13 -24.73 -63.80
N ASP A 4 1.73 -23.58 -63.51
CA ASP A 4 1.14 -22.25 -63.27
C ASP A 4 -0.25 -22.05 -62.60
N ASP A 5 -0.26 -20.97 -61.78
CA ASP A 5 -1.23 -19.86 -61.73
C ASP A 5 -2.20 -19.65 -60.53
N THR A 6 -1.86 -18.61 -59.74
CA THR A 6 -2.63 -17.41 -59.32
C THR A 6 -4.09 -17.44 -58.79
N ARG A 7 -4.23 -16.91 -57.54
CA ARG A 7 -5.20 -15.89 -57.01
C ARG A 7 -6.75 -16.20 -57.02
N PRO A 8 -7.64 -15.32 -56.47
CA PRO A 8 -7.92 -14.94 -55.07
C PRO A 8 -9.46 -14.94 -54.69
N ALA A 9 -9.82 -14.39 -53.51
CA ALA A 9 -11.11 -13.71 -53.15
C ALA A 9 -12.17 -14.40 -52.21
N ALA A 10 -12.40 -13.72 -51.08
CA ALA A 10 -13.64 -13.28 -50.40
C ALA A 10 -14.98 -14.10 -50.38
N GLN A 11 -15.49 -14.28 -49.15
CA GLN A 11 -16.87 -14.06 -48.63
C GLN A 11 -18.09 -14.87 -49.15
N ARG A 12 -18.67 -15.74 -48.28
CA ARG A 12 -19.99 -15.62 -47.58
C ARG A 12 -20.64 -16.97 -47.23
N GLY A 13 -21.03 -17.12 -45.96
CA GLY A 13 -22.35 -17.60 -45.53
C GLY A 13 -22.58 -19.11 -45.33
N GLY A 14 -22.92 -19.51 -44.09
CA GLY A 14 -23.70 -20.72 -43.81
C GLY A 14 -23.32 -21.47 -42.53
N GLY A 15 -24.02 -21.20 -41.41
CA GLY A 15 -24.27 -22.25 -40.39
C GLY A 15 -25.31 -23.26 -40.93
N PRO A 16 -25.69 -24.34 -40.22
CA PRO A 16 -25.71 -24.48 -38.76
C PRO A 16 -25.29 -25.88 -38.19
N ALA A 17 -25.38 -25.98 -36.86
CA ALA A 17 -25.63 -27.18 -36.03
C ALA A 17 -24.49 -28.20 -35.79
N GLY A 18 -24.09 -28.31 -34.51
CA GLY A 18 -23.27 -29.41 -33.99
C GLY A 18 -22.71 -29.14 -32.59
N ARG A 19 -23.56 -29.30 -31.56
CA ARG A 19 -23.16 -29.44 -30.13
C ARG A 19 -22.14 -30.58 -29.99
N PRO A 20 -21.22 -30.58 -28.99
CA PRO A 20 -21.66 -31.00 -27.66
C PRO A 20 -20.89 -30.45 -26.43
N VAL A 21 -21.52 -30.71 -25.27
CA VAL A 21 -21.02 -30.76 -23.89
C VAL A 21 -20.68 -29.43 -23.17
N THR A 22 -21.72 -28.84 -22.59
CA THR A 22 -21.63 -28.04 -21.36
C THR A 22 -21.53 -28.95 -20.14
N SER A 23 -20.53 -28.72 -19.29
CA SER A 23 -20.65 -28.95 -17.84
C SER A 23 -20.20 -27.69 -17.11
N PRO A 24 -20.86 -27.32 -16.00
CA PRO A 24 -20.88 -25.95 -15.51
C PRO A 24 -19.80 -25.72 -14.47
N THR A 25 -18.77 -24.95 -14.81
CA THR A 25 -17.92 -24.33 -13.79
C THR A 25 -18.69 -23.16 -13.20
N ALA A 26 -19.22 -23.39 -12.01
CA ALA A 26 -19.84 -22.39 -11.17
C ALA A 26 -18.92 -21.16 -11.06
N GLY A 27 -19.51 -19.99 -11.34
CA GLY A 27 -18.85 -18.70 -11.26
C GLY A 27 -18.25 -18.47 -9.89
N ARG A 28 -16.91 -18.46 -9.84
CA ARG A 28 -16.16 -17.87 -8.74
C ARG A 28 -16.28 -16.36 -8.91
N ALA A 29 -17.26 -15.77 -8.23
CA ALA A 29 -17.35 -14.32 -8.09
C ALA A 29 -16.08 -13.86 -7.36
N GLY A 30 -15.14 -13.28 -8.12
CA GLY A 30 -13.98 -12.61 -7.57
C GLY A 30 -14.45 -11.46 -6.69
N ALA A 31 -14.07 -11.49 -5.41
CA ALA A 31 -14.18 -10.32 -4.56
C ALA A 31 -13.29 -9.21 -5.17
N PRO A 32 -13.78 -7.96 -5.29
CA PRO A 32 -13.02 -6.91 -5.92
C PRO A 32 -11.78 -6.59 -5.08
N ALA A 33 -10.64 -6.52 -5.75
CA ALA A 33 -9.44 -5.87 -5.24
C ALA A 33 -9.75 -4.38 -5.03
N ALA A 34 -10.29 -4.05 -3.86
CA ALA A 34 -10.76 -2.70 -3.54
C ALA A 34 -9.61 -1.67 -3.47
N GLY A 35 -8.33 -2.08 -3.37
CA GLY A 35 -7.20 -1.14 -3.33
C GLY A 35 -6.68 -0.70 -4.70
N ALA A 36 -6.54 -1.63 -5.65
CA ALA A 36 -5.84 -1.36 -6.92
C ALA A 36 -6.67 -0.55 -7.93
N GLY A 37 -8.01 -0.70 -7.93
CA GLY A 37 -8.92 0.08 -8.77
C GLY A 37 -9.17 1.52 -8.27
N LEU A 38 -8.90 1.79 -6.99
CA LEU A 38 -9.17 3.10 -6.39
C LEU A 38 -8.10 4.13 -6.69
N ALA A 39 -6.83 3.76 -6.92
CA ALA A 39 -5.79 4.72 -7.30
C ALA A 39 -6.15 5.51 -8.57
N HIS A 40 -6.68 4.84 -9.61
CA HIS A 40 -7.17 5.48 -10.83
C HIS A 40 -8.45 6.31 -10.65
N THR A 41 -9.27 5.96 -9.65
CA THR A 41 -10.55 6.66 -9.37
C THR A 41 -10.33 7.90 -8.49
N LEU A 42 -9.35 7.85 -7.57
CA LEU A 42 -8.94 8.93 -6.68
C LEU A 42 -8.37 10.14 -7.46
N THR A 43 -7.54 9.90 -8.49
CA THR A 43 -7.01 10.96 -9.36
C THR A 43 -8.10 11.61 -10.22
N ALA A 44 -9.19 10.89 -10.52
CA ALA A 44 -10.25 11.39 -11.40
C ALA A 44 -11.21 12.36 -10.69
N LEU A 45 -11.44 12.21 -9.38
CA LEU A 45 -12.44 12.94 -8.58
C LEU A 45 -11.96 14.30 -8.02
N GLN A 46 -10.65 14.56 -7.95
CA GLN A 46 -10.09 15.81 -7.39
C GLN A 46 -10.12 17.02 -8.34
N ARG A 47 -10.88 16.96 -9.44
CA ARG A 47 -10.77 17.87 -10.61
C ARG A 47 -11.69 19.10 -10.63
N THR A 48 -12.48 19.39 -9.61
CA THR A 48 -13.41 20.54 -9.66
C THR A 48 -13.36 21.42 -8.41
N ALA A 49 -12.64 22.56 -8.51
CA ALA A 49 -12.98 23.88 -7.93
C ALA A 49 -11.78 24.84 -8.05
N GLY A 50 -11.98 26.02 -8.66
CA GLY A 50 -10.97 27.06 -8.82
C GLY A 50 -10.94 28.05 -7.65
N ASN A 51 -9.76 28.63 -7.36
CA ASN A 51 -9.54 29.52 -6.22
C ASN A 51 -8.75 30.78 -6.62
N ALA A 52 -9.45 31.91 -6.75
CA ALA A 52 -8.85 33.26 -6.86
C ALA A 52 -9.15 34.16 -5.64
N ALA A 53 -9.99 33.72 -4.69
CA ALA A 53 -10.43 34.53 -3.56
C ALA A 53 -9.61 34.32 -2.26
N VAL A 54 -8.77 33.29 -2.19
CA VAL A 54 -8.16 32.81 -0.93
C VAL A 54 -6.84 33.52 -0.58
N SER A 55 -6.11 34.05 -1.57
CA SER A 55 -4.84 34.76 -1.32
C SER A 55 -4.98 36.04 -0.49
N ARG A 56 -6.19 36.60 -0.37
CA ARG A 56 -6.45 37.82 0.42
C ARG A 56 -6.77 37.57 1.90
N MET A 57 -6.99 36.32 2.32
CA MET A 57 -7.38 36.01 3.70
C MET A 57 -6.18 35.71 4.62
N LEU A 58 -4.99 35.45 4.08
CA LEU A 58 -3.81 35.00 4.85
C LEU A 58 -2.81 36.12 5.21
N GLU A 59 -3.00 37.35 4.74
CA GLU A 59 -2.09 38.48 5.02
C GLU A 59 -2.46 39.34 6.25
N ARG A 60 -3.50 38.99 7.02
CA ARG A 60 -3.88 39.77 8.22
C ARG A 60 -3.65 39.00 9.51
N ARG A 61 -2.44 39.13 10.06
CA ARG A 61 -2.19 39.18 11.52
C ARG A 61 -0.74 39.59 11.81
N ALA A 62 -0.55 40.88 12.08
CA ALA A 62 0.55 41.35 12.90
C ALA A 62 -0.05 42.15 14.07
N PRO A 63 0.16 41.76 15.34
CA PRO A 63 -0.12 42.63 16.46
C PRO A 63 1.15 43.37 16.89
N ALA A 64 0.98 44.66 17.18
CA ALA A 64 2.01 45.55 17.70
C ALA A 64 2.19 45.38 19.23
N GLY A 65 3.45 45.27 19.66
CA GLY A 65 4.06 45.84 20.88
C GLY A 65 3.52 45.51 22.28
N ALA A 66 4.34 44.81 23.08
CA ALA A 66 4.70 45.17 24.47
C ALA A 66 6.00 44.41 24.90
N PRO A 67 6.85 44.96 25.80
CA PRO A 67 8.23 44.54 25.99
C PRO A 67 8.45 43.58 27.17
N GLY A 68 9.52 42.78 27.10
CA GLY A 68 10.11 42.14 28.28
C GLY A 68 9.75 40.67 28.50
N GLY A 69 10.29 39.80 27.65
CA GLY A 69 10.27 38.34 27.81
C GLY A 69 11.04 37.75 26.64
N SER A 70 11.90 36.76 26.87
CA SER A 70 12.66 36.05 25.83
C SER A 70 11.74 35.76 24.64
N ARG A 71 12.04 36.42 23.52
CA ARG A 71 11.23 36.37 22.30
C ARG A 71 11.06 34.89 21.92
N PRO A 72 9.85 34.31 21.92
CA PRO A 72 9.66 32.99 21.34
C PRO A 72 10.21 33.08 19.91
N ALA A 73 10.99 32.07 19.50
CA ALA A 73 11.51 32.01 18.14
C ALA A 73 10.35 32.28 17.17
N ALA A 74 10.58 33.10 16.15
CA ALA A 74 9.54 33.39 15.15
C ALA A 74 8.97 32.04 14.66
N PRO A 75 7.63 31.93 14.49
CA PRO A 75 7.04 30.70 14.00
C PRO A 75 7.73 30.34 12.67
N ARG A 76 8.32 29.14 12.66
CA ARG A 76 8.96 28.58 11.48
C ARG A 76 7.95 28.49 10.34
N SER A 77 8.42 28.58 9.09
CA SER A 77 7.51 28.33 7.98
C SER A 77 7.08 26.85 7.98
N PRO A 78 5.90 26.50 7.42
CA PRO A 78 5.49 25.09 7.32
C PRO A 78 6.53 24.21 6.59
N GLN A 79 7.28 24.80 5.66
CA GLN A 79 8.36 24.11 4.96
C GLN A 79 9.56 23.86 5.89
N ASP A 80 9.92 24.82 6.74
CA ASP A 80 10.96 24.64 7.75
C ASP A 80 10.55 23.60 8.80
N ASP A 81 9.28 23.58 9.21
CA ASP A 81 8.75 22.58 10.13
C ASP A 81 8.87 21.17 9.54
N LEU A 82 8.46 20.97 8.29
CA LEU A 82 8.61 19.69 7.61
C LEU A 82 10.08 19.29 7.46
N LEU A 83 10.96 20.23 7.11
CA LEU A 83 12.39 19.99 6.91
C LEU A 83 13.08 19.49 8.19
N HIS A 84 12.78 20.10 9.34
CA HIS A 84 13.49 19.84 10.59
C HIS A 84 12.83 18.78 11.46
N ASP A 85 11.50 18.65 11.43
CA ASP A 85 10.76 17.66 12.20
C ASP A 85 9.49 17.22 11.48
N PRO A 86 9.62 16.35 10.45
CA PRO A 86 8.49 15.89 9.66
C PRO A 86 7.47 15.13 10.52
N ARG A 87 7.88 14.48 11.61
CA ARG A 87 6.97 13.75 12.51
C ARG A 87 6.02 14.71 13.21
N THR A 88 6.56 15.77 13.80
CA THR A 88 5.76 16.82 14.42
C THR A 88 4.88 17.51 13.39
N PHE A 89 5.44 17.92 12.24
CA PHE A 89 4.68 18.55 11.17
C PHE A 89 3.46 17.71 10.75
N LEU A 90 3.67 16.41 10.51
CA LEU A 90 2.61 15.49 10.09
C LEU A 90 1.62 15.17 11.23
N SER A 91 1.95 15.42 12.49
CA SER A 91 1.01 15.21 13.60
C SER A 91 -0.11 16.25 13.64
N HIS A 92 0.12 17.43 13.05
CA HIS A 92 -0.84 18.54 13.05
C HIS A 92 -1.23 19.05 11.66
N SER A 93 -0.45 18.73 10.61
CA SER A 93 -0.72 19.16 9.24
C SER A 93 -0.95 17.96 8.33
N ALA A 94 -2.05 17.94 7.58
CA ALA A 94 -2.28 16.92 6.56
C ALA A 94 -1.39 17.18 5.34
N LEU A 95 -0.66 16.18 4.85
CA LEU A 95 0.17 16.25 3.66
C LEU A 95 -0.36 15.31 2.58
N ALA A 96 -0.58 15.84 1.39
CA ALA A 96 -0.95 15.06 0.21
C ALA A 96 0.16 15.06 -0.83
N LEU A 97 0.48 13.88 -1.37
CA LEU A 97 1.53 13.66 -2.38
C LEU A 97 0.93 13.67 -3.81
N ASP A 98 -0.01 14.59 -4.07
CA ASP A 98 -0.58 14.84 -5.40
C ASP A 98 0.16 15.99 -6.08
N PHE A 99 1.25 15.63 -6.76
CA PHE A 99 2.15 16.57 -7.42
C PHE A 99 1.47 17.40 -8.51
N ALA A 100 0.56 16.81 -9.28
CA ALA A 100 -0.10 17.48 -10.39
C ALA A 100 -1.06 18.57 -9.87
N LEU A 101 -1.86 18.24 -8.84
CA LEU A 101 -2.68 19.22 -8.15
C LEU A 101 -1.83 20.27 -7.44
N GLY A 102 -0.72 19.88 -6.80
CA GLY A 102 0.22 20.81 -6.16
C GLY A 102 0.73 21.87 -7.14
N MET A 103 1.19 21.45 -8.33
CA MET A 103 1.59 22.37 -9.40
C MET A 103 0.43 23.24 -9.88
N ARG A 104 -0.78 22.67 -10.02
CA ARG A 104 -1.98 23.43 -10.42
C ARG A 104 -2.32 24.51 -9.39
N ASN A 105 -2.19 24.23 -8.09
CA ASN A 105 -2.48 25.20 -7.05
C ASN A 105 -1.40 26.27 -6.94
N ARG A 106 -0.12 25.90 -7.13
CA ARG A 106 1.01 26.85 -7.09
C ARG A 106 1.00 27.80 -8.28
N MET A 107 0.77 27.27 -9.48
CA MET A 107 0.85 27.99 -10.76
C MET A 107 -0.31 27.57 -11.68
N PRO A 108 -1.54 28.07 -11.44
CA PRO A 108 -2.74 27.63 -12.17
C PRO A 108 -2.69 27.95 -13.67
N GLU A 109 -2.14 29.11 -14.03
CA GLU A 109 -2.11 29.63 -15.40
C GLU A 109 -0.89 29.19 -16.22
N LEU A 110 0.03 28.42 -15.62
CA LEU A 110 1.21 27.92 -16.32
C LEU A 110 0.78 26.88 -17.37
N PRO A 111 1.22 27.01 -18.64
CA PRO A 111 0.82 26.14 -19.75
C PRO A 111 1.62 24.83 -19.74
N LEU A 112 1.70 24.20 -18.57
CA LEU A 112 2.43 22.95 -18.36
C LEU A 112 1.44 21.78 -18.39
N ASN A 113 1.78 20.74 -19.16
CA ASN A 113 1.17 19.44 -19.03
C ASN A 113 1.70 18.75 -17.75
N ARG A 114 0.94 18.88 -16.66
CA ARG A 114 1.35 18.48 -15.31
C ARG A 114 1.50 16.97 -15.17
N GLU A 115 0.65 16.20 -15.85
CA GLU A 115 0.72 14.74 -15.88
C GLU A 115 1.94 14.26 -16.67
N ALA A 116 2.27 14.92 -17.78
CA ALA A 116 3.52 14.66 -18.50
C ALA A 116 4.73 15.01 -17.64
N PHE A 117 4.68 16.12 -16.90
CA PHE A 117 5.74 16.50 -15.96
C PHE A 117 5.96 15.45 -14.88
N VAL A 118 4.90 15.01 -14.19
CA VAL A 118 5.01 13.98 -13.14
C VAL A 118 5.57 12.66 -13.69
N ARG A 119 5.19 12.26 -14.91
CA ARG A 119 5.79 11.08 -15.56
C ARG A 119 7.27 11.30 -15.89
N ARG A 120 7.62 12.48 -16.40
CA ARG A 120 8.99 12.85 -16.78
C ARG A 120 9.91 13.02 -15.57
N MET A 121 9.37 13.25 -14.38
CA MET A 121 10.17 13.41 -13.16
C MET A 121 11.08 12.22 -12.86
N GLY A 122 10.69 11.00 -13.22
CA GLY A 122 11.55 9.82 -13.00
C GLY A 122 12.84 9.84 -13.83
N ASP A 123 12.92 10.67 -14.88
CA ASP A 123 14.05 10.72 -15.81
C ASP A 123 15.12 11.75 -15.41
N TRP A 124 14.84 12.60 -14.42
CA TRP A 124 15.77 13.61 -13.92
C TRP A 124 16.48 13.12 -12.66
N ASN A 125 17.70 13.60 -12.44
CA ASN A 125 18.57 13.15 -11.34
C ASN A 125 18.58 14.09 -10.12
N ARG A 126 17.83 15.19 -10.16
CA ARG A 126 17.72 16.18 -9.08
C ARG A 126 16.27 16.62 -8.96
N HIS A 127 15.80 16.75 -7.72
CA HIS A 127 14.42 17.10 -7.45
C HIS A 127 14.33 18.17 -6.37
N TRP A 128 13.36 19.06 -6.55
CA TRP A 128 13.07 20.14 -5.61
C TRP A 128 11.56 20.22 -5.41
N PHE A 129 11.15 20.28 -4.15
CA PHE A 129 9.76 20.38 -3.78
C PHE A 129 9.49 21.56 -2.86
N VAL A 130 8.22 21.92 -2.78
CA VAL A 130 7.67 22.98 -1.95
C VAL A 130 6.34 22.54 -1.38
N LEU A 131 5.95 23.14 -0.26
CA LEU A 131 4.60 22.98 0.28
C LEU A 131 3.68 24.06 -0.27
N VAL A 132 2.51 23.62 -0.74
CA VAL A 132 1.46 24.49 -1.26
C VAL A 132 0.20 24.27 -0.41
N PRO A 133 -0.43 25.31 0.15
CA PRO A 133 -1.66 25.14 0.92
C PRO A 133 -2.76 24.42 0.13
N ASP A 134 -3.41 23.42 0.74
CA ASP A 134 -4.63 22.80 0.23
C ASP A 134 -5.85 23.38 0.95
N ALA A 135 -6.39 24.47 0.42
CA ALA A 135 -7.56 25.12 0.96
C ALA A 135 -8.81 24.20 1.02
N ARG A 136 -8.88 23.16 0.19
CA ARG A 136 -10.04 22.25 0.14
C ARG A 136 -10.13 21.41 1.41
N ARG A 137 -8.98 20.97 1.90
CA ARG A 137 -8.80 20.06 3.05
C ARG A 137 -8.40 20.76 4.34
N THR A 138 -7.97 22.02 4.27
CA THR A 138 -7.66 22.82 5.45
C THR A 138 -8.91 23.00 6.33
N ARG A 139 -8.77 22.76 7.63
CA ARG A 139 -9.80 22.94 8.66
C ARG A 139 -9.20 23.67 9.87
N GLU A 140 -10.06 24.17 10.75
CA GLU A 140 -9.60 24.79 12.01
C GLU A 140 -8.75 23.78 12.81
N GLY A 141 -7.54 24.19 13.20
CA GLY A 141 -6.60 23.33 13.93
C GLY A 141 -5.92 22.23 13.10
N MET A 142 -6.22 22.10 11.81
CA MET A 142 -5.61 21.11 10.91
C MET A 142 -5.33 21.74 9.53
N PRO A 143 -4.21 22.47 9.37
CA PRO A 143 -3.78 22.92 8.05
C PRO A 143 -3.51 21.72 7.13
N ALA A 144 -3.73 21.90 5.83
CA ALA A 144 -3.45 20.88 4.83
C ALA A 144 -2.53 21.44 3.74
N TYR A 145 -1.59 20.62 3.27
CA TYR A 145 -0.60 20.98 2.27
C TYR A 145 -0.50 19.90 1.19
N LEU A 146 -0.14 20.36 0.00
CA LEU A 146 0.27 19.53 -1.13
C LEU A 146 1.79 19.65 -1.26
N LEU A 147 2.46 18.52 -1.39
CA LEU A 147 3.82 18.51 -1.86
C LEU A 147 3.81 18.76 -3.37
N ALA A 148 4.51 19.79 -3.84
CA ALA A 148 4.53 20.17 -5.24
C ALA A 148 5.98 20.25 -5.76
N PRO A 149 6.27 19.74 -6.97
CA PRO A 149 7.53 20.03 -7.65
C PRO A 149 7.69 21.54 -7.87
N ALA A 150 8.87 22.07 -7.58
CA ALA A 150 9.23 23.47 -7.84
C ALA A 150 9.57 23.67 -9.33
N VAL A 151 8.55 23.75 -10.20
CA VAL A 151 8.73 23.79 -11.66
C VAL A 151 9.78 24.81 -12.10
N GLU A 152 9.82 25.99 -11.47
CA GLU A 152 10.80 27.03 -11.78
C GLU A 152 12.25 26.54 -11.66
N LYS A 153 12.51 25.65 -10.69
CA LYS A 153 13.84 25.08 -10.43
C LYS A 153 14.20 23.99 -11.43
N TYR A 154 13.21 23.22 -11.89
CA TYR A 154 13.40 22.25 -12.97
C TYR A 154 13.67 22.97 -14.30
N VAL A 155 13.00 24.08 -14.59
CA VAL A 155 13.27 24.89 -15.80
C VAL A 155 14.68 25.48 -15.75
N GLU A 156 15.15 25.96 -14.59
CA GLU A 156 16.53 26.41 -14.42
C GLU A 156 17.55 25.27 -14.65
N ALA A 157 17.32 24.10 -14.06
CA ALA A 157 18.29 23.00 -14.07
C ALA A 157 18.28 22.16 -15.35
N PHE A 158 17.13 22.04 -16.01
CA PHE A 158 16.87 21.13 -17.14
C PHE A 158 16.17 21.85 -18.29
N GLY A 159 16.48 23.14 -18.50
CA GLY A 159 15.81 23.99 -19.49
C GLY A 159 15.87 23.49 -20.94
N ASP A 160 16.80 22.60 -21.26
CA ASP A 160 16.89 21.97 -22.60
C ASP A 160 15.92 20.80 -22.79
N ASP A 161 15.27 20.30 -21.74
CA ASP A 161 14.28 19.23 -21.87
C ASP A 161 13.06 19.72 -22.69
N PRO A 162 12.59 18.97 -23.70
CA PRO A 162 11.48 19.40 -24.56
C PRO A 162 10.20 19.79 -23.83
N LEU A 163 9.96 19.22 -22.64
CA LEU A 163 8.81 19.57 -21.81
C LEU A 163 8.97 20.92 -21.11
N LEU A 164 10.22 21.32 -20.83
CA LEU A 164 10.56 22.49 -20.00
C LEU A 164 11.04 23.68 -20.83
N ALA A 165 11.69 23.46 -21.98
CA ALA A 165 12.18 24.50 -22.88
C ALA A 165 11.13 25.56 -23.24
N PRO A 166 9.85 25.22 -23.49
CA PRO A 166 8.82 26.22 -23.78
C PRO A 166 8.50 27.15 -22.60
N LEU A 167 8.89 26.79 -21.37
CA LEU A 167 8.65 27.57 -20.16
C LEU A 167 9.81 28.50 -19.80
N ALA A 168 10.94 28.41 -20.51
CA ALA A 168 12.09 29.26 -20.26
C ALA A 168 11.72 30.74 -20.43
N GLY A 169 11.84 31.52 -19.35
CA GLY A 169 11.48 32.94 -19.33
C GLY A 169 9.97 33.23 -19.27
N ASP A 170 9.11 32.22 -19.05
CA ASP A 170 7.68 32.45 -18.86
C ASP A 170 7.43 33.26 -17.57
N PRO A 171 6.77 34.44 -17.64
CA PRO A 171 6.57 35.31 -16.49
C PRO A 171 5.63 34.74 -15.43
N ARG A 172 4.94 33.63 -15.71
CA ARG A 172 4.06 32.92 -14.77
C ARG A 172 4.81 31.94 -13.88
N LEU A 173 6.09 31.67 -14.15
CA LEU A 173 6.93 30.90 -13.24
C LEU A 173 7.16 31.67 -11.94
N ALA A 174 7.14 30.96 -10.81
CA ALA A 174 7.58 31.52 -9.55
C ALA A 174 9.07 31.93 -9.64
N PRO A 175 9.53 32.95 -8.90
CA PRO A 175 10.95 33.28 -8.82
C PRO A 175 11.75 32.08 -8.30
N VAL A 176 12.88 31.80 -8.97
CA VAL A 176 13.82 30.78 -8.52
C VAL A 176 14.46 31.22 -7.20
N ARG A 177 14.50 30.31 -6.23
CA ARG A 177 15.15 30.50 -4.93
C ARG A 177 16.47 29.75 -4.85
N ALA A 178 17.22 29.95 -3.78
CA ALA A 178 18.42 29.17 -3.54
C ALA A 178 18.06 27.71 -3.21
N ASP A 179 18.97 26.76 -3.46
CA ASP A 179 18.70 25.32 -3.30
C ASP A 179 18.22 24.96 -1.88
N GLN A 180 18.77 25.60 -0.85
CA GLN A 180 18.40 25.39 0.55
C GLN A 180 16.98 25.85 0.90
N ASP A 181 16.36 26.69 0.07
CA ASP A 181 15.00 27.17 0.29
C ASP A 181 13.96 26.19 -0.30
N TYR A 182 14.40 25.07 -0.89
CA TYR A 182 13.57 23.99 -1.38
C TYR A 182 13.72 22.75 -0.51
N LEU A 183 12.71 21.89 -0.54
CA LEU A 183 12.86 20.51 -0.07
C LEU A 183 13.63 19.76 -1.16
N ALA A 184 14.97 19.81 -1.08
CA ALA A 184 15.84 19.07 -1.99
C ALA A 184 15.60 17.56 -1.81
N SER A 185 15.32 16.88 -2.93
CA SER A 185 14.78 15.53 -3.13
C SER A 185 15.66 14.47 -3.78
N SER A 186 15.65 13.22 -3.30
CA SER A 186 15.54 12.07 -4.22
C SER A 186 14.05 11.78 -4.47
N TYR A 187 13.71 11.34 -5.68
CA TYR A 187 12.35 10.99 -6.04
C TYR A 187 12.27 9.57 -6.56
N VAL A 188 11.38 8.77 -5.96
CA VAL A 188 11.10 7.42 -6.42
C VAL A 188 9.77 7.45 -7.18
N PRO A 189 9.75 7.20 -8.50
CA PRO A 189 8.52 7.25 -9.28
C PRO A 189 7.57 6.11 -8.91
N TYR A 190 6.27 6.32 -9.10
CA TYR A 190 5.29 5.24 -9.11
C TYR A 190 5.04 4.82 -10.57
N LEU A 191 5.29 3.55 -10.89
CA LEU A 191 4.95 2.98 -12.20
C LEU A 191 3.65 2.17 -12.08
N THR A 192 2.88 2.00 -13.16
CA THR A 192 1.65 1.19 -13.10
C THR A 192 1.85 -0.16 -13.79
N GLY A 193 1.17 -1.19 -13.28
CA GLY A 193 1.10 -2.51 -13.93
C GLY A 193 1.71 -3.65 -13.13
N SER A 194 2.10 -4.69 -13.86
CA SER A 194 2.78 -5.86 -13.29
C SER A 194 4.18 -5.49 -12.82
N THR A 195 4.64 -6.16 -11.76
CA THR A 195 5.99 -5.96 -11.19
C THR A 195 6.95 -7.11 -11.49
N ALA A 196 6.64 -7.94 -12.49
CA ALA A 196 7.43 -9.13 -12.84
C ALA A 196 8.86 -8.81 -13.33
N ASN A 197 9.09 -7.63 -13.91
CA ASN A 197 10.45 -7.16 -14.25
C ASN A 197 10.77 -5.91 -13.41
N PRO A 198 11.28 -6.05 -12.18
CA PRO A 198 11.35 -4.94 -11.23
C PRO A 198 12.16 -3.75 -11.74
N GLU A 199 13.23 -3.97 -12.50
CA GLU A 199 14.07 -2.89 -13.05
C GLU A 199 13.33 -1.96 -14.02
N GLU A 200 12.37 -2.49 -14.77
CA GLU A 200 11.61 -1.70 -15.75
C GLU A 200 10.24 -1.29 -15.25
N SER A 201 9.68 -2.06 -14.31
CA SER A 201 8.27 -1.98 -13.93
C SER A 201 8.02 -1.60 -12.47
N VAL A 202 9.07 -1.50 -11.65
CA VAL A 202 9.02 -0.95 -10.29
C VAL A 202 9.85 0.32 -10.26
N GLY A 203 9.21 1.43 -9.90
CA GLY A 203 9.92 2.70 -9.84
C GLY A 203 10.93 2.71 -8.69
N HIS A 204 12.14 3.18 -8.98
CA HIS A 204 13.25 3.16 -8.04
C HIS A 204 14.20 4.33 -8.27
N ALA A 205 14.95 4.67 -7.23
CA ALA A 205 16.01 5.67 -7.32
C ALA A 205 17.17 5.31 -6.40
N ARG A 206 18.39 5.60 -6.86
CA ARG A 206 19.59 5.53 -6.04
C ARG A 206 19.71 6.79 -5.20
N VAL A 207 19.82 6.61 -3.89
CA VAL A 207 20.02 7.68 -2.91
C VAL A 207 21.50 7.69 -2.49
N PRO A 208 22.25 8.77 -2.77
CA PRO A 208 23.66 8.87 -2.40
C PRO A 208 23.87 8.81 -0.88
N GLY A 209 24.93 8.14 -0.42
CA GLY A 209 25.23 8.01 1.03
C GLY A 209 25.59 9.34 1.71
N ASP A 210 26.06 10.32 0.94
CA ASP A 210 26.35 11.68 1.36
C ASP A 210 25.15 12.63 1.23
N ALA A 211 23.98 12.16 0.75
CA ALA A 211 22.78 12.98 0.65
C ALA A 211 22.43 13.62 2.02
N GLY A 212 22.36 14.96 2.05
CA GLY A 212 22.12 15.73 3.28
C GLY A 212 23.39 16.07 4.10
N ARG A 213 24.60 15.63 3.70
CA ARG A 213 25.85 16.08 4.33
C ARG A 213 26.37 17.38 3.67
N ARG A 214 26.71 18.38 4.50
CA ARG A 214 27.33 19.68 4.12
C ARG A 214 26.44 20.68 3.38
N GLY A 215 25.13 20.73 3.66
CA GLY A 215 24.24 21.76 3.10
C GLY A 215 24.05 21.66 1.57
N SER A 216 24.48 20.55 0.98
CA SER A 216 24.27 20.18 -0.41
C SER A 216 23.73 18.75 -0.43
N GLY A 217 22.49 18.56 -0.89
CA GLY A 217 21.90 17.24 -1.07
C GLY A 217 20.57 17.06 -0.33
N SER A 218 19.89 16.00 -0.73
CA SER A 218 18.52 15.75 -0.32
C SER A 218 18.43 15.04 1.03
N GLU A 219 17.72 15.64 1.99
CA GLU A 219 17.39 15.03 3.28
C GLU A 219 16.15 14.13 3.19
N PHE A 220 15.52 14.05 2.01
CA PHE A 220 14.25 13.36 1.80
C PHE A 220 14.27 12.42 0.60
N VAL A 221 13.53 11.32 0.70
CA VAL A 221 13.13 10.53 -0.47
C VAL A 221 11.62 10.59 -0.54
N PHE A 222 11.10 11.29 -1.54
CA PHE A 222 9.66 11.37 -1.77
C PHE A 222 9.22 10.39 -2.84
N THR A 223 7.96 10.00 -2.74
CA THR A 223 7.27 9.25 -3.80
C THR A 223 5.82 9.74 -3.92
N ALA A 224 5.08 9.24 -4.90
CA ALA A 224 3.65 9.53 -5.01
C ALA A 224 2.85 8.87 -3.87
N THR A 225 1.61 9.29 -3.64
CA THR A 225 0.73 8.70 -2.61
C THR A 225 0.72 7.17 -2.67
N MET A 226 0.89 6.53 -1.50
CA MET A 226 0.95 5.08 -1.39
C MET A 226 -0.31 4.52 -0.76
N ASN A 227 -1.13 3.82 -1.56
CA ASN A 227 -2.30 3.12 -1.07
C ASN A 227 -2.15 1.63 -1.38
N GLY A 228 -1.73 0.85 -0.39
CA GLY A 228 -1.46 -0.57 -0.57
C GLY A 228 -0.12 -0.90 -1.23
N CYS A 229 0.74 0.09 -1.48
CA CYS A 229 2.11 -0.08 -2.01
C CYS A 229 3.13 -0.27 -0.88
N ALA A 230 4.40 -0.50 -1.20
CA ALA A 230 5.48 -0.59 -0.22
C ALA A 230 6.71 0.21 -0.64
N PHE A 231 7.44 0.73 0.34
CA PHE A 231 8.81 1.22 0.17
C PHE A 231 9.74 0.06 0.48
N ALA A 232 10.47 -0.43 -0.52
CA ALA A 232 11.55 -1.40 -0.29
C ALA A 232 12.89 -0.70 -0.42
N VAL A 233 13.85 -1.08 0.43
CA VAL A 233 15.19 -0.48 0.44
C VAL A 233 16.24 -1.56 0.29
N GLU A 234 17.20 -1.32 -0.59
CA GLU A 234 18.30 -2.22 -0.91
C GLU A 234 19.65 -1.53 -0.68
N GLY A 235 20.56 -2.23 0.00
CA GLY A 235 21.95 -1.82 0.22
C GLY A 235 22.19 -0.93 1.45
N ALA A 236 23.46 -0.83 1.84
CA ALA A 236 23.90 -0.05 2.99
C ALA A 236 24.34 1.36 2.58
N ALA A 237 23.91 2.39 3.31
CA ALA A 237 24.37 3.77 3.07
C ALA A 237 25.90 3.93 3.13
N ASP A 238 26.59 3.02 3.82
CA ASP A 238 28.04 3.00 3.97
C ASP A 238 28.78 2.55 2.68
N ASP A 239 28.09 1.86 1.76
CA ASP A 239 28.57 1.50 0.41
C ASP A 239 28.27 2.60 -0.63
N GLY A 240 28.33 3.87 -0.19
CA GLY A 240 28.08 5.03 -1.05
C GLY A 240 26.61 5.32 -1.35
N GLY A 241 25.65 4.66 -0.67
CA GLY A 241 24.21 4.96 -0.77
C GLY A 241 23.31 3.74 -0.68
N PHE A 242 22.00 3.93 -0.86
CA PHE A 242 21.00 2.83 -0.93
C PHE A 242 20.05 3.06 -2.10
N THR A 243 19.36 2.01 -2.56
CA THR A 243 18.30 2.12 -3.57
C THR A 243 16.95 2.03 -2.89
N ALA A 244 16.07 2.98 -3.16
CA ALA A 244 14.69 2.98 -2.68
C ALA A 244 13.73 2.64 -3.84
N TRP A 245 12.79 1.74 -3.58
CA TRP A 245 11.83 1.21 -4.54
C TRP A 245 10.41 1.53 -4.08
N HIS A 246 9.55 2.02 -4.98
CA HIS A 246 8.11 2.10 -4.77
C HIS A 246 7.46 0.84 -5.36
N TYR A 247 7.35 -0.19 -4.54
CA TYR A 247 6.77 -1.46 -4.94
C TYR A 247 5.24 -1.41 -4.96
N GLN A 248 4.65 -1.68 -6.12
CA GLN A 248 3.22 -1.45 -6.35
C GLN A 248 2.38 -2.63 -5.92
N SER A 249 1.46 -2.39 -4.98
CA SER A 249 0.44 -3.36 -4.56
C SER A 249 0.95 -4.79 -4.37
N PRO A 250 2.00 -5.02 -3.54
CA PRO A 250 2.64 -6.33 -3.36
C PRO A 250 1.69 -7.41 -2.83
N SER A 251 0.53 -7.04 -2.30
CA SER A 251 -0.52 -7.95 -1.83
C SER A 251 -1.52 -8.37 -2.92
N SER A 252 -1.52 -7.69 -4.07
CA SER A 252 -2.48 -7.95 -5.15
C SER A 252 -2.22 -9.30 -5.83
N ALA A 253 -3.27 -9.90 -6.38
CA ALA A 253 -3.17 -11.22 -7.01
C ALA A 253 -2.14 -11.28 -8.16
N THR A 254 -1.93 -10.17 -8.88
CA THR A 254 -0.98 -10.10 -9.99
C THR A 254 0.46 -9.80 -9.55
N ASN A 255 0.67 -9.15 -8.40
CA ASN A 255 1.99 -8.72 -7.96
C ASN A 255 2.51 -9.50 -6.75
N ARG A 256 1.72 -10.39 -6.13
CA ARG A 256 2.13 -11.17 -4.96
C ARG A 256 3.29 -12.12 -5.24
N GLY A 257 3.21 -12.89 -6.33
CA GLY A 257 4.30 -13.76 -6.80
C GLY A 257 5.56 -12.96 -7.11
N PRO A 258 5.48 -11.94 -8.00
CA PRO A 258 6.61 -11.06 -8.28
C PRO A 258 7.21 -10.38 -7.04
N ALA A 259 6.39 -9.94 -6.07
CA ALA A 259 6.89 -9.32 -4.85
C ALA A 259 7.69 -10.29 -3.99
N ARG A 260 7.28 -11.55 -3.93
CA ARG A 260 8.04 -12.61 -3.25
C ARG A 260 9.36 -12.89 -3.97
N GLU A 261 9.33 -13.02 -5.29
CA GLU A 261 10.53 -13.21 -6.12
C GLU A 261 11.50 -12.05 -5.94
N PHE A 262 11.03 -10.80 -6.03
CA PHE A 262 11.83 -9.61 -5.76
C PHE A 262 12.51 -9.66 -4.38
N ARG A 263 11.79 -10.04 -3.33
CA ARG A 263 12.38 -10.16 -1.98
C ARG A 263 13.39 -11.30 -1.87
N GLY A 264 13.25 -12.37 -2.65
CA GLY A 264 14.25 -13.43 -2.75
C GLY A 264 15.50 -12.97 -3.50
N ASP A 265 15.30 -12.42 -4.71
CA ASP A 265 16.37 -12.11 -5.65
C ASP A 265 17.16 -10.86 -5.25
N ARG A 266 16.47 -9.81 -4.80
CA ARG A 266 17.10 -8.54 -4.40
C ARG A 266 17.45 -8.48 -2.93
N SER A 267 16.78 -9.28 -2.10
CA SER A 267 16.96 -9.29 -0.64
C SER A 267 17.03 -7.85 -0.06
N PRO A 268 15.95 -7.05 -0.22
CA PRO A 268 15.92 -5.71 0.34
C PRO A 268 16.17 -5.79 1.85
N THR A 269 16.95 -4.86 2.41
CA THR A 269 17.27 -4.82 3.83
C THR A 269 16.11 -4.29 4.66
N ASP A 270 15.20 -3.53 4.04
CA ASP A 270 13.98 -3.04 4.66
C ASP A 270 12.78 -3.08 3.72
N TRP A 271 11.61 -3.20 4.33
CA TRP A 271 10.32 -3.18 3.66
C TRP A 271 9.30 -2.47 4.54
N PHE A 272 8.74 -1.38 4.03
CA PHE A 272 7.70 -0.60 4.69
C PHE A 272 6.43 -0.60 3.84
N GLY A 273 5.54 -1.54 4.12
CA GLY A 273 4.29 -1.74 3.39
C GLY A 273 3.05 -1.32 4.16
N VAL A 274 1.91 -1.67 3.58
CA VAL A 274 0.56 -1.38 4.08
C VAL A 274 0.33 -1.93 5.49
N GLU A 275 0.96 -3.06 5.81
CA GLU A 275 0.96 -3.69 7.13
C GLU A 275 1.55 -2.81 8.24
N GLU A 276 2.33 -1.78 7.89
CA GLU A 276 2.93 -0.85 8.84
C GLU A 276 2.22 0.51 8.87
N TYR A 277 1.87 1.07 7.71
CA TYR A 277 1.29 2.43 7.65
C TYR A 277 -0.24 2.49 7.65
N GLU A 278 -0.95 1.41 7.35
CA GLU A 278 -2.42 1.43 7.34
C GLU A 278 -2.96 1.02 8.72
N THR A 279 -3.91 1.80 9.26
CA THR A 279 -4.67 1.39 10.44
C THR A 279 -5.58 0.20 10.10
N PRO A 280 -5.41 -0.98 10.72
CA PRO A 280 -6.22 -2.16 10.40
C PRO A 280 -7.70 -1.96 10.74
N GLY A 281 -8.58 -2.57 9.94
CA GLY A 281 -10.02 -2.66 10.22
C GLY A 281 -10.84 -1.38 9.96
N ASP A 282 -10.22 -0.25 9.66
CA ASP A 282 -10.92 0.99 9.27
C ASP A 282 -11.28 0.94 7.77
N LYS A 283 -12.59 1.01 7.48
CA LYS A 283 -13.16 0.88 6.13
C LYS A 283 -13.22 2.21 5.37
N SER A 284 -12.81 3.32 5.99
CA SER A 284 -12.76 4.61 5.31
C SER A 284 -11.67 4.61 4.24
N LEU A 285 -11.85 5.42 3.20
CA LEU A 285 -10.78 5.63 2.22
C LEU A 285 -9.60 6.30 2.93
N PHE A 286 -8.40 5.99 2.46
CA PHE A 286 -7.20 6.57 3.02
C PHE A 286 -6.23 7.01 1.92
N GLU A 287 -5.36 7.92 2.31
CA GLU A 287 -4.20 8.36 1.55
C GLU A 287 -3.00 8.29 2.50
N ALA A 288 -1.96 7.56 2.14
CA ALA A 288 -0.72 7.55 2.91
C ALA A 288 0.37 8.39 2.23
N ALA A 289 0.91 9.35 2.98
CA ALA A 289 2.09 10.11 2.62
C ALA A 289 3.30 9.48 3.31
N ASN A 290 4.05 8.67 2.55
CA ASN A 290 5.25 8.01 3.03
C ASN A 290 6.48 8.69 2.43
N MET A 291 7.53 8.85 3.24
CA MET A 291 8.81 9.40 2.83
C MET A 291 9.95 8.77 3.63
N LEU A 292 11.15 8.76 3.05
CA LEU A 292 12.37 8.55 3.83
C LEU A 292 12.92 9.91 4.21
N TRP A 293 13.41 10.04 5.44
CA TRP A 293 14.00 11.27 5.94
C TRP A 293 15.31 10.97 6.66
N ARG A 294 16.34 11.79 6.41
CA ARG A 294 17.60 11.74 7.12
C ARG A 294 17.55 12.69 8.32
N GLY A 295 17.05 12.17 9.45
CA GLY A 295 17.06 12.88 10.71
C GLY A 295 18.45 12.91 11.38
N PRO A 296 18.56 13.55 12.56
CA PRO A 296 19.82 13.65 13.31
C PRO A 296 20.40 12.29 13.71
N GLU A 297 19.53 11.28 13.93
CA GLU A 297 19.90 9.92 14.32
C GLU A 297 20.11 8.97 13.13
N GLY A 298 19.99 9.47 11.89
CA GLY A 298 20.11 8.68 10.67
C GLY A 298 18.83 8.64 9.82
N TRP A 299 18.77 7.69 8.90
CA TRP A 299 17.61 7.51 8.02
C TRP A 299 16.44 6.87 8.77
N GLU A 300 15.25 7.42 8.59
CA GLU A 300 14.00 6.86 9.09
C GLU A 300 12.92 6.89 8.02
N VAL A 301 11.95 5.97 8.15
CA VAL A 301 10.70 6.05 7.40
C VAL A 301 9.74 6.91 8.19
N VAL A 302 9.09 7.87 7.54
CA VAL A 302 8.02 8.68 8.13
C VAL A 302 6.77 8.53 7.27
N SER A 303 5.64 8.27 7.94
CA SER A 303 4.36 7.98 7.30
C SER A 303 3.26 8.79 7.97
N GLN A 304 2.41 9.40 7.17
CA GLN A 304 1.12 9.91 7.61
C GLN A 304 0.00 9.19 6.90
N GLU A 305 -0.96 8.69 7.69
CA GLU A 305 -2.20 8.15 7.20
C GLU A 305 -3.31 9.19 7.36
N VAL A 306 -3.86 9.65 6.24
CA VAL A 306 -5.01 10.56 6.21
C VAL A 306 -6.24 9.77 5.77
N ARG A 307 -7.28 9.74 6.61
CA ARG A 307 -8.57 9.14 6.26
C ARG A 307 -9.47 10.19 5.65
N VAL A 308 -10.23 9.80 4.63
CA VAL A 308 -11.19 10.66 3.93
C VAL A 308 -12.56 10.00 3.89
N ASP A 309 -13.60 10.84 3.90
CA ASP A 309 -14.98 10.38 3.83
C ASP A 309 -15.34 9.92 2.40
N LEU A 310 -16.10 8.82 2.30
CA LEU A 310 -16.56 8.26 1.02
C LEU A 310 -17.47 9.22 0.23
N SER A 311 -18.23 10.06 0.95
CA SER A 311 -19.13 11.06 0.36
C SER A 311 -18.44 12.38 0.04
N ASP A 312 -17.30 12.67 0.68
CA ASP A 312 -16.51 13.88 0.44
C ASP A 312 -15.04 13.68 0.79
N MET A 313 -14.22 13.49 -0.25
CA MET A 313 -12.78 13.31 -0.11
C MET A 313 -12.03 14.52 0.47
N ASN A 314 -12.69 15.67 0.62
CA ASN A 314 -12.13 16.84 1.28
C ASN A 314 -12.35 16.83 2.80
N LYS A 315 -13.17 15.93 3.33
CA LYS A 315 -13.29 15.66 4.77
C LYS A 315 -12.16 14.72 5.19
N ALA A 316 -10.95 15.26 5.17
CA ALA A 316 -9.74 14.60 5.60
C ALA A 316 -9.59 14.70 7.13
N ARG A 317 -9.09 13.63 7.75
CA ARG A 317 -8.59 13.63 9.13
C ARG A 317 -7.26 12.90 9.18
N ILE A 318 -6.32 13.39 9.97
CA ILE A 318 -5.10 12.65 10.29
C ILE A 318 -5.52 11.47 11.19
N ALA A 319 -5.32 10.25 10.73
CA ALA A 319 -5.66 9.06 11.50
C ALA A 319 -4.47 8.56 12.30
N ALA A 320 -3.27 8.61 11.71
CA ALA A 320 -2.06 8.21 12.37
C ALA A 320 -0.83 8.85 11.72
N VAL A 321 0.19 9.04 12.55
CA VAL A 321 1.56 9.32 12.12
C VAL A 321 2.43 8.22 12.69
N ARG A 322 3.28 7.65 11.85
CA ARG A 322 4.17 6.54 12.21
C ARG A 322 5.57 6.86 11.72
N SER A 323 6.55 6.47 12.51
CA SER A 323 7.94 6.57 12.12
C SER A 323 8.74 5.46 12.77
N ARG A 324 9.78 5.01 12.07
CA ARG A 324 10.79 4.11 12.64
C ARG A 324 12.12 4.26 11.90
N PRO A 325 13.25 3.93 12.55
CA PRO A 325 14.53 3.84 11.85
C PRO A 325 14.46 2.95 10.60
N LEU A 326 15.21 3.35 9.58
CA LEU A 326 15.37 2.59 8.35
C LEU A 326 16.51 1.58 8.51
N HIS A 327 16.25 0.32 8.19
CA HIS A 327 17.24 -0.75 8.26
C HIS A 327 18.03 -0.83 6.95
N LEU A 328 19.28 -0.35 6.99
CA LEU A 328 20.17 -0.34 5.82
C LEU A 328 21.16 -1.51 5.80
N ALA A 329 21.25 -2.26 6.90
CA ALA A 329 22.07 -3.46 7.00
C ALA A 329 21.19 -4.72 6.86
N PRO A 330 21.73 -5.81 6.29
CA PRO A 330 21.08 -7.11 6.31
C PRO A 330 20.80 -7.62 7.74
N GLY A 331 19.90 -8.60 7.87
CA GLY A 331 19.55 -9.27 9.13
C GLY A 331 18.14 -8.97 9.66
N HIS A 332 17.37 -8.14 8.95
CA HIS A 332 15.98 -7.80 9.32
C HIS A 332 14.94 -8.44 8.41
N GLU A 333 15.36 -9.32 7.51
CA GLU A 333 14.55 -9.80 6.41
C GLU A 333 13.45 -10.75 6.85
N ALA A 334 13.74 -11.64 7.80
CA ALA A 334 12.73 -12.47 8.43
C ALA A 334 11.69 -11.61 9.16
N ALA A 335 12.12 -10.54 9.84
CA ALA A 335 11.23 -9.68 10.62
C ALA A 335 10.24 -8.91 9.74
N TYR A 336 10.68 -8.30 8.63
CA TYR A 336 9.71 -7.65 7.72
C TYR A 336 8.85 -8.69 6.99
N THR A 337 9.38 -9.87 6.66
CA THR A 337 8.62 -10.94 6.02
C THR A 337 7.48 -11.38 6.94
N ALA A 338 7.75 -11.57 8.23
CA ALA A 338 6.74 -11.87 9.24
C ALA A 338 5.59 -10.84 9.24
N ARG A 339 5.91 -9.54 9.16
CA ARG A 339 4.90 -8.47 9.12
C ARG A 339 4.02 -8.53 7.88
N ILE A 340 4.60 -8.75 6.70
CA ILE A 340 3.86 -8.87 5.43
C ILE A 340 2.81 -10.00 5.54
N TYR A 341 3.25 -11.18 5.97
CA TYR A 341 2.35 -12.34 6.09
C TYR A 341 1.36 -12.22 7.26
N ALA A 342 1.71 -11.53 8.34
CA ALA A 342 0.75 -11.16 9.38
C ALA A 342 -0.33 -10.20 8.84
N GLY A 343 0.03 -9.31 7.92
CA GLY A 343 -0.91 -8.49 7.15
C GLY A 343 -1.88 -9.32 6.30
N PHE A 344 -1.38 -10.36 5.61
CA PHE A 344 -2.23 -11.29 4.85
C PHE A 344 -3.17 -12.09 5.75
N ALA A 345 -2.67 -12.61 6.87
CA ALA A 345 -3.47 -13.34 7.85
C ALA A 345 -4.57 -12.44 8.47
N THR A 346 -4.24 -11.19 8.79
CA THR A 346 -5.19 -10.20 9.32
C THR A 346 -6.27 -9.85 8.28
N SER A 347 -5.87 -9.64 7.03
CA SER A 347 -6.81 -9.38 5.92
C SER A 347 -7.77 -10.55 5.68
N GLN A 348 -7.27 -11.79 5.80
CA GLN A 348 -8.10 -12.99 5.75
C GLN A 348 -9.06 -13.06 6.95
N LEU A 349 -8.59 -12.81 8.17
CA LEU A 349 -9.42 -12.78 9.37
C LEU A 349 -10.59 -11.78 9.25
N ASP A 350 -10.35 -10.59 8.71
CA ASP A 350 -11.40 -9.59 8.53
C ASP A 350 -12.44 -10.01 7.48
N ARG A 351 -12.02 -10.69 6.41
CA ARG A 351 -12.93 -11.32 5.45
C ARG A 351 -13.73 -12.44 6.10
N TYR A 352 -13.07 -13.31 6.85
CA TYR A 352 -13.67 -14.42 7.58
C TYR A 352 -14.72 -13.94 8.59
N ARG A 353 -14.42 -12.89 9.37
CA ARG A 353 -15.37 -12.28 10.33
C ARG A 353 -16.68 -11.82 9.67
N ARG A 354 -16.63 -11.31 8.44
CA ARG A 354 -17.84 -10.93 7.68
C ARG A 354 -18.67 -12.16 7.31
N LEU A 355 -18.03 -13.24 6.86
CA LEU A 355 -18.70 -14.51 6.59
C LEU A 355 -19.31 -15.08 7.88
N LEU A 356 -18.59 -14.96 9.01
CA LEU A 356 -19.00 -15.47 10.30
C LEU A 356 -20.24 -14.74 10.82
N GLU A 357 -20.27 -13.41 10.70
CA GLU A 357 -21.44 -12.61 11.05
C GLU A 357 -22.67 -13.01 10.21
N GLN A 358 -22.49 -13.22 8.90
CA GLN A 358 -23.57 -13.69 8.03
C GLN A 358 -24.06 -15.09 8.43
N ALA A 359 -23.15 -16.00 8.75
CA ALA A 359 -23.51 -17.35 9.19
C ALA A 359 -24.26 -17.33 10.54
N ARG A 360 -23.84 -16.50 11.49
CA ARG A 360 -24.52 -16.30 12.79
C ARG A 360 -25.94 -15.75 12.61
N LYS A 361 -26.15 -14.80 11.69
CA LYS A 361 -27.49 -14.28 11.34
C LYS A 361 -28.41 -15.36 10.76
N SER A 362 -27.86 -16.32 10.01
CA SER A 362 -28.58 -17.46 9.44
C SER A 362 -28.63 -18.71 10.33
N ALA A 363 -28.14 -18.65 11.58
CA ALA A 363 -28.03 -19.82 12.45
C ALA A 363 -29.37 -20.38 12.95
N GLY A 364 -30.45 -19.59 12.89
CA GLY A 364 -31.78 -19.97 13.35
C GLY A 364 -32.03 -19.69 14.85
N PRO A 365 -32.96 -20.43 15.49
CA PRO A 365 -33.32 -20.29 16.90
C PRO A 365 -32.17 -20.52 17.88
N ALA A 366 -32.36 -20.11 19.14
CA ALA A 366 -31.32 -20.07 20.17
C ALA A 366 -30.54 -21.39 20.34
N ALA A 367 -31.23 -22.54 20.43
CA ALA A 367 -30.58 -23.84 20.59
C ALA A 367 -29.69 -24.23 19.39
N GLN A 368 -30.08 -23.87 18.17
CA GLN A 368 -29.28 -24.12 16.96
C GLN A 368 -28.06 -23.21 16.92
N ARG A 369 -28.26 -21.94 17.29
CA ARG A 369 -27.18 -20.97 17.42
C ARG A 369 -26.16 -21.42 18.46
N GLU A 370 -26.58 -21.86 19.63
CA GLU A 370 -25.68 -22.36 20.68
C GLU A 370 -24.86 -23.58 20.20
N ALA A 371 -25.50 -24.53 19.53
CA ALA A 371 -24.83 -25.71 18.99
C ALA A 371 -23.80 -25.35 17.90
N LEU A 372 -24.16 -24.45 16.98
CA LEU A 372 -23.25 -23.95 15.94
C LEU A 372 -22.12 -23.11 16.54
N GLU A 373 -22.42 -22.29 17.54
CA GLU A 373 -21.43 -21.45 18.22
C GLU A 373 -20.36 -22.30 18.90
N LYS A 374 -20.78 -23.35 19.60
CA LYS A 374 -19.88 -24.27 20.32
C LYS A 374 -19.03 -25.14 19.38
N ASN A 375 -19.63 -25.69 18.32
CA ASN A 375 -18.99 -26.75 17.53
C ASN A 375 -18.44 -26.28 16.19
N VAL A 376 -18.82 -25.09 15.71
CA VAL A 376 -18.42 -24.57 14.39
C VAL A 376 -17.80 -23.18 14.52
N PHE A 377 -18.56 -22.19 14.98
CA PHE A 377 -18.17 -20.78 14.88
C PHE A 377 -16.99 -20.42 15.79
N LYS A 378 -17.05 -20.70 17.10
CA LYS A 378 -15.95 -20.37 18.01
C LYS A 378 -14.65 -21.12 17.71
N PRO A 379 -14.65 -22.44 17.45
CA PRO A 379 -13.41 -23.15 17.13
C PRO A 379 -12.68 -22.55 15.92
N LEU A 380 -13.40 -22.22 14.85
CA LEU A 380 -12.82 -21.61 13.65
C LEU A 380 -12.38 -20.15 13.91
N GLU A 381 -13.20 -19.36 14.60
CA GLU A 381 -12.88 -17.96 14.94
C GLU A 381 -11.62 -17.85 15.80
N MET A 382 -11.50 -18.67 16.84
CA MET A 382 -10.33 -18.69 17.73
C MET A 382 -9.06 -19.10 16.98
N ALA A 383 -9.16 -20.13 16.12
CA ALA A 383 -8.03 -20.55 15.31
C ALA A 383 -7.58 -19.43 14.34
N MET A 384 -8.51 -18.81 13.61
CA MET A 384 -8.18 -17.68 12.71
C MET A 384 -7.56 -16.49 13.45
N ALA A 385 -8.11 -16.12 14.61
CA ALA A 385 -7.61 -15.00 15.40
C ALA A 385 -6.17 -15.22 15.91
N SER A 386 -5.76 -16.47 16.07
CA SER A 386 -4.42 -16.82 16.55
C SER A 386 -3.33 -16.77 15.46
N ASP A 387 -3.69 -16.89 14.17
CA ASP A 387 -2.71 -17.08 13.09
C ASP A 387 -1.73 -15.90 12.95
N ALA A 388 -2.24 -14.66 12.91
CA ALA A 388 -1.40 -13.47 12.78
C ALA A 388 -0.50 -13.26 14.02
N LEU A 389 -0.99 -13.60 15.21
CA LEU A 389 -0.25 -13.45 16.47
C LEU A 389 0.98 -14.37 16.54
N MET A 390 0.91 -15.55 15.91
CA MET A 390 2.03 -16.50 15.91
C MET A 390 3.23 -16.00 15.12
N LEU A 391 3.02 -15.13 14.14
CA LEU A 391 4.09 -14.58 13.32
C LEU A 391 4.90 -13.49 14.06
N GLY A 392 4.35 -12.89 15.10
CA GLY A 392 4.96 -11.76 15.82
C GLY A 392 6.23 -12.09 16.62
N GLY A 393 6.63 -13.36 16.70
CA GLY A 393 7.81 -13.82 17.45
C GLY A 393 8.90 -14.47 16.60
N ALA A 394 8.76 -14.51 15.27
CA ALA A 394 9.73 -15.19 14.40
C ALA A 394 10.95 -14.29 14.15
N ALA A 395 12.14 -14.81 14.46
CA ALA A 395 13.40 -14.11 14.21
C ALA A 395 14.14 -14.62 12.96
N THR A 396 13.79 -15.82 12.47
CA THR A 396 14.50 -16.47 11.36
C THR A 396 13.54 -17.02 10.31
N PHE A 397 14.02 -17.27 9.09
CA PHE A 397 13.22 -17.93 8.05
C PHE A 397 12.80 -19.37 8.43
N PRO A 398 13.66 -20.21 9.02
CA PRO A 398 13.23 -21.50 9.54
C PRO A 398 12.07 -21.42 10.55
N ASP A 399 12.09 -20.45 11.45
CA ASP A 399 10.99 -20.24 12.40
C ASP A 399 9.68 -19.90 11.67
N LEU A 400 9.75 -19.01 10.68
CA LEU A 400 8.60 -18.64 9.85
C LEU A 400 8.00 -19.83 9.12
N ALA A 401 8.84 -20.67 8.49
CA ALA A 401 8.40 -21.88 7.82
C ALA A 401 7.71 -22.84 8.81
N GLY A 402 8.29 -23.03 9.99
CA GLY A 402 7.73 -23.87 11.05
C GLY A 402 6.37 -23.36 11.56
N ILE A 403 6.24 -22.05 11.78
CA ILE A 403 4.97 -21.43 12.19
C ILE A 403 3.90 -21.64 11.11
N ALA A 404 4.23 -21.40 9.84
CA ALA A 404 3.30 -21.57 8.73
C ALA A 404 2.84 -23.03 8.57
N GLN A 405 3.76 -24.00 8.71
CA GLN A 405 3.42 -25.43 8.74
C GLN A 405 2.49 -25.77 9.92
N GLY A 406 2.77 -25.24 11.11
CA GLY A 406 1.93 -25.42 12.29
C GLY A 406 0.52 -24.85 12.11
N VAL A 407 0.39 -23.69 11.47
CA VAL A 407 -0.90 -23.08 11.10
C VAL A 407 -1.68 -24.02 10.17
N LYS A 408 -1.04 -24.54 9.12
CA LYS A 408 -1.68 -25.48 8.18
C LYS A 408 -2.18 -26.74 8.89
N ALA A 409 -1.34 -27.37 9.71
CA ALA A 409 -1.71 -28.57 10.46
C ALA A 409 -2.90 -28.31 11.40
N ARG A 410 -2.87 -27.21 12.17
CA ARG A 410 -3.98 -26.81 13.05
C ARG A 410 -5.26 -26.54 12.29
N ARG A 411 -5.18 -25.91 11.11
CA ARG A 411 -6.35 -25.65 10.26
C ARG A 411 -6.96 -26.96 9.75
N VAL A 412 -6.15 -27.90 9.25
CA VAL A 412 -6.62 -29.24 8.83
C VAL A 412 -7.33 -29.97 9.98
N GLU A 413 -6.73 -30.00 11.16
CA GLU A 413 -7.32 -30.65 12.34
C GLU A 413 -8.66 -30.00 12.74
N THR A 414 -8.72 -28.67 12.73
CA THR A 414 -9.94 -27.92 13.10
C THR A 414 -11.06 -28.14 12.08
N VAL A 415 -10.75 -28.12 10.78
CA VAL A 415 -11.72 -28.46 9.71
C VAL A 415 -12.21 -29.89 9.86
N GLY A 416 -11.31 -30.85 10.12
CA GLY A 416 -11.69 -32.25 10.33
C GLY A 416 -12.71 -32.41 11.47
N ARG A 417 -12.51 -31.73 12.60
CA ARG A 417 -13.47 -31.72 13.73
C ARG A 417 -14.81 -31.10 13.34
N VAL A 418 -14.80 -29.95 12.66
CA VAL A 418 -16.01 -29.24 12.23
C VAL A 418 -16.81 -30.07 11.23
N LEU A 419 -16.16 -30.59 10.19
CA LEU A 419 -16.82 -31.41 9.16
C LEU A 419 -17.36 -32.72 9.73
N ALA A 420 -16.65 -33.36 10.66
CA ALA A 420 -17.17 -34.56 11.34
C ALA A 420 -18.45 -34.25 12.14
N TRP A 421 -18.54 -33.08 12.78
CA TRP A 421 -19.74 -32.65 13.48
C TRP A 421 -20.89 -32.29 12.53
N VAL A 422 -20.59 -31.50 11.49
CA VAL A 422 -21.53 -31.13 10.42
C VAL A 422 -22.12 -32.37 9.76
N GLY A 423 -21.27 -33.35 9.41
CA GLY A 423 -21.71 -34.61 8.81
C GLY A 423 -22.70 -35.39 9.69
N ARG A 424 -22.50 -35.37 11.02
CA ARG A 424 -23.42 -36.01 11.97
C ARG A 424 -24.74 -35.23 12.15
N GLU A 425 -24.68 -33.91 12.27
CA GLU A 425 -25.83 -33.10 12.69
C GLU A 425 -26.63 -32.48 11.53
N LEU A 426 -26.01 -32.23 10.36
CA LEU A 426 -26.62 -31.61 9.17
C LEU A 426 -26.84 -32.57 8.01
N GLU A 427 -26.04 -33.64 7.92
CA GLU A 427 -26.02 -34.55 6.77
C GLU A 427 -26.42 -35.99 7.15
N GLY A 428 -26.40 -36.32 8.44
CA GLY A 428 -26.75 -37.62 8.99
C GLY A 428 -28.25 -37.93 9.03
N ARG A 429 -28.60 -39.17 9.38
CA ARG A 429 -30.01 -39.64 9.53
C ARG A 429 -30.83 -38.79 10.51
N THR A 430 -30.17 -38.11 11.46
CA THR A 430 -30.70 -37.13 12.41
C THR A 430 -31.30 -35.89 11.72
N ALA A 431 -30.68 -35.36 10.67
CA ALA A 431 -31.21 -34.19 9.93
C ALA A 431 -32.48 -34.50 9.11
N ARG A 432 -32.66 -35.77 8.70
CA ARG A 432 -33.82 -36.27 7.92
C ARG A 432 -35.05 -36.60 8.77
N ARG A 433 -34.95 -36.54 10.11
CA ARG A 433 -36.03 -36.88 11.07
C ARG A 433 -36.32 -35.77 12.08
N GLY A 434 -36.13 -34.50 11.73
CA GLY A 434 -36.41 -33.41 12.67
C GLY A 434 -35.27 -33.13 13.67
N GLY A 435 -34.02 -33.40 13.31
CA GLY A 435 -32.84 -33.17 14.17
C GLY A 435 -32.65 -31.72 14.59
N LEU A 436 -31.72 -31.48 15.52
CA LEU A 436 -31.51 -30.16 16.18
C LEU A 436 -31.45 -28.99 15.18
N LEU A 437 -30.78 -29.18 14.04
CA LEU A 437 -30.58 -28.17 13.00
C LEU A 437 -31.63 -28.19 11.88
N ASN A 438 -32.63 -29.09 11.94
CA ASN A 438 -33.76 -29.15 11.02
C ASN A 438 -35.06 -29.67 11.70
N PRO A 439 -35.56 -29.02 12.77
CA PRO A 439 -36.65 -29.55 13.60
C PRO A 439 -38.01 -29.67 12.89
N GLY A 440 -38.17 -29.12 11.68
CA GLY A 440 -39.42 -29.13 10.91
C GLY A 440 -39.30 -29.57 9.44
N GLY A 441 -38.14 -30.07 9.01
CA GLY A 441 -37.99 -30.55 7.61
C GLY A 441 -37.86 -29.43 6.55
N GLY A 442 -37.57 -28.20 6.94
CA GLY A 442 -37.45 -27.06 6.01
C GLY A 442 -36.15 -27.09 5.22
N GLU A 443 -36.17 -27.69 4.02
CA GLU A 443 -34.97 -27.85 3.16
C GLU A 443 -34.30 -26.52 2.77
N ALA A 444 -35.06 -25.46 2.50
CA ALA A 444 -34.47 -24.17 2.09
C ALA A 444 -33.58 -23.54 3.17
N ALA A 445 -34.04 -23.54 4.43
CA ALA A 445 -33.27 -23.00 5.56
C ALA A 445 -32.07 -23.90 5.92
N LEU A 446 -32.25 -25.22 5.78
CA LEU A 446 -31.17 -26.19 5.96
C LEU A 446 -30.08 -26.01 4.88
N GLN A 447 -30.48 -25.85 3.63
CA GLN A 447 -29.58 -25.61 2.50
C GLN A 447 -28.82 -24.29 2.67
N GLN A 448 -29.52 -23.21 3.04
CA GLN A 448 -28.86 -21.93 3.33
C GLN A 448 -27.80 -22.08 4.44
N ARG A 449 -28.08 -22.83 5.52
CA ARG A 449 -27.09 -23.10 6.57
C ARG A 449 -25.88 -23.89 6.06
N ARG A 450 -26.10 -24.92 5.24
CA ARG A 450 -25.01 -25.68 4.62
C ARG A 450 -24.11 -24.77 3.81
N GLU A 451 -24.69 -23.91 2.98
CA GLU A 451 -23.93 -22.95 2.16
C GLU A 451 -23.12 -21.97 3.01
N ARG A 452 -23.70 -21.43 4.10
CA ARG A 452 -22.99 -20.52 5.01
C ARG A 452 -21.83 -21.21 5.74
N ILE A 453 -22.05 -22.42 6.25
CA ILE A 453 -21.01 -23.21 6.92
C ILE A 453 -19.93 -23.61 5.92
N LYS A 454 -20.31 -24.03 4.71
CA LYS A 454 -19.36 -24.34 3.64
C LYS A 454 -18.50 -23.12 3.30
N ALA A 455 -19.09 -21.94 3.13
CA ALA A 455 -18.34 -20.72 2.85
C ALA A 455 -17.33 -20.38 3.97
N LEU A 456 -17.69 -20.61 5.23
CA LEU A 456 -16.75 -20.46 6.35
C LEU A 456 -15.61 -21.47 6.29
N VAL A 457 -15.94 -22.74 6.08
CA VAL A 457 -14.94 -23.81 6.02
C VAL A 457 -14.02 -23.62 4.82
N ASP A 458 -14.54 -23.23 3.66
CA ASP A 458 -13.75 -22.93 2.45
C ASP A 458 -12.76 -21.79 2.72
N ASP A 459 -13.22 -20.67 3.30
CA ASP A 459 -12.36 -19.51 3.59
C ASP A 459 -11.34 -19.77 4.71
N PHE A 460 -11.71 -20.59 5.71
CA PHE A 460 -10.80 -21.05 6.76
C PHE A 460 -9.74 -22.02 6.23
N SER A 461 -10.12 -22.89 5.29
CA SER A 461 -9.22 -23.89 4.69
C SER A 461 -8.25 -23.26 3.69
N ASP A 462 -8.56 -22.07 3.16
CA ASP A 462 -7.66 -21.32 2.29
C ASP A 462 -6.40 -20.92 3.04
N THR A 463 -5.30 -21.61 2.76
CA THR A 463 -4.00 -21.43 3.41
C THR A 463 -2.98 -20.76 2.50
N PHE A 464 -3.44 -20.01 1.47
CA PHE A 464 -2.55 -19.43 0.45
C PHE A 464 -1.36 -18.67 1.03
N TRP A 465 -1.57 -17.85 2.06
CA TRP A 465 -0.49 -17.04 2.64
C TRP A 465 0.51 -17.91 3.41
N ALA A 466 0.05 -19.00 4.04
CA ALA A 466 0.92 -19.92 4.75
C ALA A 466 1.74 -20.76 3.76
N ASP A 467 1.14 -21.15 2.63
CA ASP A 467 1.84 -21.81 1.52
C ASP A 467 2.93 -20.89 0.93
N ASP A 468 2.56 -19.65 0.61
CA ASP A 468 3.49 -18.65 0.08
C ASP A 468 4.64 -18.36 1.08
N LEU A 469 4.35 -18.30 2.38
CA LEU A 469 5.37 -18.11 3.43
C LEU A 469 6.32 -19.31 3.53
N ILE A 470 5.81 -20.54 3.44
CA ILE A 470 6.66 -21.74 3.45
C ILE A 470 7.62 -21.72 2.25
N GLU A 471 7.10 -21.37 1.07
CA GLU A 471 7.90 -21.27 -0.15
C GLU A 471 9.00 -20.20 -0.01
N GLU A 472 8.63 -18.98 0.39
CA GLU A 472 9.58 -17.87 0.58
C GLU A 472 10.61 -18.19 1.66
N ALA A 473 10.16 -18.67 2.83
CA ALA A 473 11.05 -18.95 3.95
C ALA A 473 12.05 -20.07 3.63
N ASN A 474 11.63 -21.15 2.96
CA ASN A 474 12.55 -22.23 2.57
C ASN A 474 13.56 -21.78 1.50
N ALA A 475 13.11 -20.98 0.52
CA ALA A 475 14.00 -20.44 -0.50
C ALA A 475 15.07 -19.53 0.12
N ARG A 476 14.69 -18.70 1.09
CA ARG A 476 15.61 -17.75 1.73
C ARG A 476 16.48 -18.37 2.82
N ALA A 477 16.03 -19.45 3.46
CA ALA A 477 16.85 -20.21 4.42
C ALA A 477 18.01 -20.99 3.74
N THR A 478 17.88 -21.30 2.44
CA THR A 478 18.87 -22.07 1.68
C THR A 478 19.79 -21.22 0.81
N ALA A 479 19.55 -19.91 0.74
CA ALA A 479 20.37 -18.98 -0.03
C ALA A 479 21.79 -18.88 0.60
N PRO A 480 22.86 -19.12 -0.17
CA PRO A 480 24.22 -19.02 0.35
C PRO A 480 24.59 -17.56 0.63
N GLY A 481 24.61 -17.19 1.91
CA GLY A 481 25.40 -16.06 2.42
C GLY A 481 24.64 -14.93 3.11
N GLU A 482 24.22 -15.14 4.35
CA GLU A 482 24.62 -14.16 5.37
C GLU A 482 26.16 -14.20 5.39
N ARG A 483 26.84 -13.28 4.69
CA ARG A 483 28.26 -13.04 4.97
C ARG A 483 28.30 -12.38 6.35
N PRO A 484 28.89 -13.01 7.39
CA PRO A 484 29.22 -12.27 8.59
C PRO A 484 30.17 -11.14 8.16
N ALA A 485 29.94 -9.94 8.68
CA ALA A 485 30.84 -8.82 8.51
C ALA A 485 32.26 -9.28 8.89
N GLY A 486 33.08 -9.53 7.87
CA GLY A 486 34.46 -9.94 8.08
C GLY A 486 35.18 -8.79 8.76
N PRO A 487 35.91 -9.04 9.87
CA PRO A 487 36.73 -8.02 10.48
C PRO A 487 37.73 -7.55 9.43
N GLY A 488 37.65 -6.27 9.07
CA GLY A 488 38.60 -5.66 8.14
C GLY A 488 40.01 -5.82 8.69
N GLU A 489 40.78 -6.71 8.07
CA GLU A 489 42.23 -6.72 8.23
C GLU A 489 42.75 -5.42 7.63
N ARG A 490 43.35 -4.60 8.51
CA ARG A 490 44.16 -3.45 8.13
C ARG A 490 45.41 -3.98 7.44
N GLY A 491 45.52 -3.70 6.14
CA GLY A 491 46.78 -3.69 5.39
C GLY A 491 47.20 -2.25 5.15
#